data_AF-A0A2G2P3N7-F1
#
_entry.id   AF-A0A2G2P3N7-F1
#
_cell.length_a   1.000
_cell.length_b   1.000
_cell.length_c   1.000
_cell.angle_alpha   90.00
_cell.angle_beta   90.00
_cell.angle_gamma   90.00
#
_symmetry.space_group_name_H-M   'P 1'
#
loop_
_entity.id
_entity.type
_entity.pdbx_description
1 polymer ?
#
loop_
_entity_poly.entity_id
_entity_poly.type
_entity_poly.pdbx_seq_one_letter_code
_entity_poly.pdbx_strand_id
1 'polypeptide(L)'
;MDNIILSDKEKLEAIIQLLNPRKRKHYKSEDKQLLQEVTFMVEDKGELRYMISCLLRVCILALGGEGGFCAPRLSNCSQNLTIATLLELADALLPDDQLISYDAIEKLLHAE
;
A
#
# COMPACT_ATOMS: atom_id res chain seq x y z
N MET A 1 30.15 -12.86 -15.59
CA MET A 1 29.07 -11.89 -15.35
C MET A 1 29.62 -11.05 -14.23
N ASP A 2 30.13 -9.88 -14.59
CA ASP A 2 31.12 -9.17 -13.80
C ASP A 2 30.45 -8.54 -12.57
N ASN A 3 30.87 -8.96 -11.37
CA ASN A 3 30.51 -8.30 -10.12
C ASN A 3 31.21 -6.94 -10.12
N ILE A 4 30.53 -5.93 -10.68
CA ILE A 4 30.95 -4.54 -10.57
C ILE A 4 30.73 -4.16 -9.11
N ILE A 5 31.81 -4.10 -8.33
CA ILE A 5 31.77 -3.57 -6.96
C ILE A 5 31.53 -2.07 -7.08
N LEU A 6 30.26 -1.65 -6.94
CA LEU A 6 29.91 -0.23 -6.88
C LEU A 6 30.58 0.43 -5.67
N SER A 7 31.13 1.62 -5.86
CA SER A 7 31.64 2.41 -4.73
C SER A 7 30.49 2.85 -3.82
N ASP A 8 30.78 3.13 -2.55
CA ASP A 8 29.77 3.59 -1.58
C ASP A 8 29.02 4.84 -2.05
N LYS A 9 29.69 5.72 -2.81
CA LYS A 9 29.07 6.91 -3.40
C LYS A 9 28.03 6.55 -4.46
N GLU A 10 28.32 5.58 -5.31
CA GLU A 10 27.43 5.12 -6.37
C GLU A 10 26.23 4.35 -5.78
N LYS A 11 26.47 3.54 -4.74
CA LYS A 11 25.41 2.91 -3.95
C LYS A 11 24.48 3.96 -3.34
N LEU A 12 25.03 5.02 -2.76
CA LEU A 12 24.25 6.12 -2.18
C LEU A 12 23.39 6.85 -3.22
N GLU A 13 23.94 7.17 -4.38
CA GLU A 13 23.19 7.82 -5.48
C GLU A 13 22.05 6.92 -5.99
N ALA A 14 22.30 5.61 -6.13
CA ALA A 14 21.28 4.65 -6.54
C ALA A 14 20.15 4.54 -5.49
N ILE A 15 20.49 4.48 -4.20
CA ILE A 15 19.51 4.48 -3.10
C ILE A 15 18.66 5.75 -3.13
N ILE A 16 19.27 6.92 -3.34
CA ILE A 16 18.54 8.19 -3.43
C ILE A 16 17.53 8.17 -4.58
N GLN A 17 17.87 7.59 -5.73
CA GLN A 17 16.93 7.45 -6.85
C GLN A 17 15.78 6.47 -6.54
N LEU A 18 16.07 5.38 -5.84
CA LEU A 18 15.07 4.38 -5.42
C LEU A 18 14.13 4.90 -4.33
N LEU A 19 14.60 5.79 -3.46
CA LEU A 19 13.73 6.49 -2.51
C LEU A 19 12.78 7.47 -3.20
N ASN A 20 12.97 7.75 -4.50
CA ASN A 20 12.33 8.84 -5.22
C ASN A 20 11.37 8.50 -6.39
N PRO A 21 10.58 7.40 -6.38
CA PRO A 21 9.46 7.31 -7.29
C PRO A 21 8.13 7.20 -6.54
N ARG A 22 7.46 8.33 -6.31
CA ARG A 22 5.98 8.31 -6.33
C ARG A 22 5.54 8.56 -7.77
N LYS A 23 5.44 7.49 -8.57
CA LYS A 23 4.66 7.58 -9.81
C LYS A 23 3.20 7.65 -9.42
N ARG A 24 2.62 8.86 -9.42
CA ARG A 24 1.16 9.00 -9.22
C ARG A 24 0.46 8.14 -10.26
N LYS A 25 -0.38 7.21 -9.80
CA LYS A 25 -1.25 6.43 -10.69
C LYS A 25 -2.21 7.43 -11.36
N HIS A 26 -1.93 7.79 -12.60
CA HIS A 26 -2.84 8.62 -13.40
C HIS A 26 -3.97 7.73 -13.93
N TYR A 27 -5.11 7.75 -13.24
CA TYR A 27 -6.32 7.11 -13.74
C TYR A 27 -6.83 7.85 -14.99
N LYS A 28 -7.31 7.10 -15.99
CA LYS A 28 -7.77 7.66 -17.26
C LYS A 28 -8.95 8.60 -17.01
N SER A 29 -9.03 9.66 -17.80
CA SER A 29 -9.97 10.77 -17.59
C SER A 29 -11.46 10.37 -17.73
N GLU A 30 -11.74 9.17 -18.23
CA GLU A 30 -13.07 8.58 -18.41
C GLU A 30 -13.68 8.08 -17.08
N ASP A 31 -12.86 7.82 -16.06
CA ASP A 31 -13.29 7.35 -14.72
C ASP A 31 -13.46 8.49 -13.69
N LYS A 32 -13.15 9.74 -14.07
CA LYS A 32 -13.07 10.88 -13.14
C LYS A 32 -14.37 11.24 -12.42
N GLN A 33 -15.54 10.83 -12.95
CA GLN A 33 -16.82 11.14 -12.30
C GLN A 33 -17.08 10.26 -11.06
N LEU A 34 -16.36 9.15 -10.91
CA LEU A 34 -16.55 8.18 -9.82
C LEU A 34 -15.36 8.10 -8.84
N LEU A 35 -14.22 8.71 -9.18
CA LEU A 35 -13.01 8.67 -8.35
C LEU A 35 -12.86 9.91 -7.48
N GLN A 36 -12.81 9.69 -6.16
CA GLN A 36 -12.45 10.70 -5.18
C GLN A 36 -10.99 10.50 -4.77
N GLU A 37 -10.11 11.42 -5.16
CA GLU A 37 -8.71 11.42 -4.70
C GLU A 37 -8.66 12.02 -3.29
N VAL A 38 -8.21 11.23 -2.31
CA VAL A 38 -8.04 11.67 -0.92
C VAL A 38 -6.55 11.70 -0.61
N THR A 39 -6.04 12.89 -0.27
CA THR A 39 -4.69 13.04 0.26
C THR A 39 -4.78 13.18 1.78
N PHE A 40 -4.10 12.31 2.51
CA PHE A 40 -3.93 12.46 3.95
C PHE A 40 -2.44 12.39 4.28
N MET A 41 -2.01 13.19 5.26
CA MET A 41 -0.65 13.10 5.78
C MET A 41 -0.56 11.91 6.72
N VAL A 42 0.51 11.15 6.56
CA VAL A 42 0.89 10.07 7.47
C VAL A 42 2.17 10.55 8.15
N GLU A 43 2.09 10.85 9.45
CA GLU A 43 3.26 11.31 10.22
C GLU A 43 4.21 10.15 10.49
N ASP A 44 3.67 8.97 10.82
CA ASP A 44 4.43 7.74 11.02
C ASP A 44 3.93 6.60 10.11
N LYS A 45 4.87 5.97 9.38
CA LYS A 45 4.60 4.77 8.59
C LYS A 45 4.12 3.60 9.47
N GLY A 46 4.38 3.62 10.77
CA GLY A 46 3.78 2.73 11.77
C GLY A 46 2.26 2.84 11.82
N GLU A 47 1.72 4.05 11.81
CA GLU A 47 0.27 4.30 11.84
C GLU A 47 -0.43 3.78 10.59
N LEU A 48 0.15 4.01 9.40
CA LEU A 48 -0.40 3.48 8.14
C LEU A 48 -0.43 1.94 8.16
N ARG A 49 0.66 1.30 8.60
CA ARG A 49 0.73 -0.16 8.75
C ARG A 49 -0.28 -0.67 9.77
N TYR A 50 -0.45 0.04 10.87
CA TYR A 50 -1.46 -0.29 11.88
C TYR A 50 -2.88 -0.21 11.30
N MET A 51 -3.21 0.87 10.57
CA MET A 51 -4.52 1.02 9.90
C MET A 51 -4.79 -0.11 8.91
N ILE A 52 -3.84 -0.44 8.04
CA ILE A 52 -3.97 -1.57 7.09
C ILE A 52 -4.18 -2.88 7.87
N SER A 53 -3.42 -3.13 8.93
CA SER A 53 -3.57 -4.32 9.77
C SER A 53 -4.95 -4.40 10.43
N CYS A 54 -5.48 -3.29 10.92
CA CYS A 54 -6.83 -3.21 11.47
C CYS A 54 -7.90 -3.53 10.43
N LEU A 55 -7.80 -2.96 9.22
CA LEU A 55 -8.73 -3.25 8.12
C LEU A 55 -8.73 -4.74 7.77
N LEU A 56 -7.54 -5.34 7.63
CA LEU A 56 -7.40 -6.77 7.31
C LEU A 56 -7.94 -7.67 8.43
N ARG A 57 -7.66 -7.35 9.71
CA ARG A 57 -8.21 -8.09 10.86
C ARG A 57 -9.74 -8.07 10.87
N VAL A 58 -10.33 -6.91 10.60
CA VAL A 58 -11.79 -6.77 10.50
C VAL A 58 -12.35 -7.66 9.39
N CYS A 59 -11.72 -7.68 8.21
CA CYS A 59 -12.12 -8.57 7.12
C CYS A 59 -12.01 -10.04 7.50
N ILE A 60 -10.94 -10.45 8.19
CA ILE A 60 -10.73 -11.84 8.65
C ILE A 60 -11.83 -12.26 9.63
N LEU A 61 -12.13 -11.43 10.63
CA LEU A 61 -13.17 -11.70 11.61
C LEU A 61 -14.55 -11.82 10.94
N ALA A 62 -14.85 -10.89 10.03
CA ALA A 62 -16.11 -10.88 9.29
C ALA A 62 -16.27 -12.10 8.36
N LEU A 63 -15.18 -12.61 7.77
CA LEU A 63 -15.18 -13.83 6.95
C LEU A 63 -15.27 -15.11 7.79
N GLY A 64 -14.68 -15.12 8.99
CA GLY A 64 -14.72 -16.26 9.91
C GLY A 64 -16.07 -16.50 10.58
N GLY A 65 -17.06 -15.64 10.35
CA GLY A 65 -18.37 -15.70 11.01
C GLY A 65 -18.35 -15.22 12.47
N GLU A 66 -17.18 -14.80 12.97
CA GLU A 66 -17.01 -14.20 14.30
C GLU A 66 -17.28 -12.70 14.22
N GLY A 67 -18.55 -12.34 14.30
CA GLY A 67 -19.01 -10.95 14.29
C GLY A 67 -19.59 -10.55 12.95
N GLY A 68 -20.91 -10.43 12.89
CA GLY A 68 -21.59 -9.88 11.73
C GLY A 68 -21.12 -8.45 11.48
N PHE A 69 -20.59 -8.20 10.28
CA PHE A 69 -20.19 -6.84 9.89
C PHE A 69 -21.41 -6.08 9.38
N CYS A 70 -22.10 -5.40 10.30
CA CYS A 70 -23.24 -4.55 9.96
C CYS A 70 -22.83 -3.08 10.15
N ALA A 71 -22.35 -2.46 9.07
CA ALA A 71 -22.05 -1.03 9.10
C ALA A 71 -23.38 -0.27 9.27
N PRO A 72 -23.58 0.50 10.37
CA PRO A 72 -24.87 1.14 10.67
C PRO A 72 -25.35 2.11 9.58
N ARG A 73 -24.42 2.63 8.78
CA ARG A 73 -24.67 3.57 7.68
C ARG A 73 -24.78 2.90 6.31
N LEU A 74 -24.59 1.58 6.23
CA LEU A 74 -24.62 0.79 5.00
C LEU A 74 -25.58 -0.40 5.15
N SER A 75 -26.76 -0.16 5.72
CA SER A 75 -27.82 -1.16 5.91
C SER A 75 -28.25 -1.90 4.65
N ASN A 76 -27.91 -1.35 3.48
CA ASN A 76 -28.29 -1.86 2.16
C ASN A 76 -27.14 -2.61 1.47
N CYS A 77 -25.98 -2.72 2.12
CA CYS A 77 -24.79 -3.34 1.57
C CYS A 77 -24.67 -4.76 2.11
N SER A 78 -24.45 -5.76 1.25
CA SER A 78 -24.23 -7.13 1.73
C SER A 78 -22.91 -7.21 2.49
N GLN A 79 -22.81 -8.14 3.43
CA GLN A 79 -21.59 -8.37 4.21
C GLN A 79 -20.40 -8.64 3.27
N ASN A 80 -20.60 -9.47 2.24
CA ASN A 80 -19.57 -9.77 1.24
C ASN A 80 -19.12 -8.54 0.46
N LEU A 81 -20.06 -7.68 0.05
CA LEU A 81 -19.72 -6.45 -0.67
C LEU A 81 -18.95 -5.49 0.22
N THR A 82 -19.32 -5.39 1.49
CA THR A 82 -18.63 -4.54 2.46
C THR A 82 -17.20 -5.03 2.72
N ILE A 83 -17.00 -6.35 2.87
CA ILE A 83 -15.67 -6.95 3.02
C ILE A 83 -14.82 -6.69 1.77
N ALA A 84 -15.39 -6.87 0.58
CA ALA A 84 -14.69 -6.60 -0.67
C ALA A 84 -14.20 -5.14 -0.76
N THR A 85 -15.07 -4.17 -0.44
CA THR A 85 -14.70 -2.75 -0.43
C THR A 85 -13.61 -2.42 0.60
N LEU A 86 -13.63 -3.06 1.78
CA LEU A 86 -12.57 -2.86 2.77
C LEU A 86 -11.23 -3.46 2.33
N LEU A 87 -11.24 -4.59 1.63
CA LEU A 87 -10.03 -5.18 1.05
C LEU A 87 -9.46 -4.31 -0.08
N GLU A 88 -10.31 -3.75 -0.95
CA GLU A 88 -9.91 -2.78 -1.97
C GLU A 88 -9.30 -1.52 -1.35
N LEU A 89 -9.86 -1.02 -0.23
CA LEU A 89 -9.28 0.10 0.50
C LEU A 89 -7.92 -0.26 1.11
N ALA A 90 -7.79 -1.44 1.72
CA ALA A 90 -6.51 -1.90 2.27
C ALA A 90 -5.44 -2.02 1.17
N ASP A 91 -5.82 -2.55 0.01
CA ASP A 91 -4.96 -2.65 -1.19
C ASP A 91 -4.53 -1.27 -1.70
N ALA A 92 -5.47 -0.32 -1.80
CA ALA A 92 -5.15 1.05 -2.22
C ALA A 92 -4.23 1.80 -1.24
N LEU A 93 -4.26 1.43 0.04
CA LEU A 93 -3.40 1.99 1.09
C LEU A 93 -2.01 1.32 1.15
N LEU A 94 -1.85 0.12 0.58
CA LEU A 94 -0.58 -0.57 0.58
C LEU A 94 0.45 0.23 -0.21
N PRO A 95 1.65 0.42 0.35
CA PRO A 95 2.68 1.21 -0.32
C PRO A 95 3.47 0.33 -1.29
N ASP A 96 2.81 -0.33 -2.26
CA ASP A 96 3.42 -1.33 -3.17
C ASP A 96 4.69 -0.82 -3.86
N ASP A 97 4.61 0.38 -4.44
CA ASP A 97 5.75 1.00 -5.12
C ASP A 97 6.91 1.31 -4.16
N GLN A 98 6.61 1.57 -2.88
CA GLN A 98 7.62 1.76 -1.84
C GLN A 98 8.22 0.42 -1.40
N LEU A 99 7.43 -0.65 -1.29
CA LEU A 99 7.92 -1.99 -0.96
C LEU A 99 8.91 -2.48 -2.02
N ILE A 100 8.58 -2.32 -3.31
CA ILE A 100 9.50 -2.64 -4.42
C ILE A 100 10.80 -1.84 -4.32
N SER A 101 10.70 -0.55 -3.96
CA SER A 101 11.87 0.31 -3.76
C SER A 101 12.73 -0.15 -2.58
N TYR A 102 12.12 -0.60 -1.50
CA TYR A 102 12.82 -1.16 -0.34
C TYR A 102 13.53 -2.48 -0.67
N ASP A 103 12.89 -3.40 -1.37
CA ASP A 103 13.50 -4.65 -1.81
C ASP A 103 14.72 -4.40 -2.72
N ALA A 104 14.66 -3.39 -3.58
CA ALA A 104 15.77 -2.99 -4.44
C ALA A 104 16.93 -2.37 -3.64
N ILE A 105 16.63 -1.56 -2.61
CA ILE A 105 17.62 -0.99 -1.70
C ILE A 105 18.30 -2.10 -0.89
N GLU A 106 17.54 -3.05 -0.35
CA GLU A 106 18.08 -4.20 0.40
C GLU A 106 19.05 -5.00 -0.47
N LYS A 107 18.66 -5.31 -1.72
CA LYS A 107 19.55 -5.98 -2.68
C LYS A 107 20.82 -5.19 -2.96
N LEU A 108 20.76 -3.86 -3.10
CA LEU A 108 21.93 -3.02 -3.32
C LEU A 108 22.89 -2.98 -2.12
N LEU A 109 22.34 -2.97 -0.91
CA LEU A 109 23.11 -2.93 0.33
C LEU A 109 23.76 -4.29 0.66
N HIS A 110 23.11 -5.38 0.24
CA HIS A 110 23.54 -6.76 0.51
C HIS A 110 24.19 -7.43 -0.72
N ALA A 111 24.36 -6.71 -1.83
CA ALA A 111 25.11 -7.18 -2.99
C ALA A 111 26.62 -7.17 -2.66
N GLU A 112 27.15 -8.37 -2.39
CA GLU A 112 28.59 -8.68 -2.31
C GLU A 112 29.20 -8.91 -3.70
#